data_AF-W6RSW9-F1
#
_entry.id   AF-W6RSW9-F1
#
_cell.length_a   1.000
_cell.length_b   1.000
_cell.length_c   1.000
_cell.angle_alpha   90.00
_cell.angle_beta   90.00
_cell.angle_gamma   90.00
#
_symmetry.space_group_name_H-M   'P 1'
#
loop_
_entity.id
_entity.type
_entity.pdbx_description
1 polymer ?
#
loop_
_entity_poly.entity_id
_entity_poly.type
_entity_poly.pdbx_seq_one_letter_code
_entity_poly.pdbx_strand_id
1 'polypeptide(L)'
;MADAFTTNFNFTKPEQGFSIDTWGGKLNGNSDLLDTVLRAIVPTGAVFPYAGASAPSMFLLCNGAAVSRTTYAALYAVIGTGFGAGDGTTTFNVPDLRAQFLRGLDAGKGVDTGRVLGTTQADSIRAHSHTGTTVAGGAHTHTGSTDAQGSHTHSVAANGATDAQGNHAHGLAHAPAPGGVEPWNAGAGGDWHVNYAGATEYAGNHAHNVSVTGVAYAAGAHTHNVTINTGGDHTHTFTTANTGGAETRPTNVAVNFIIRT
;
A
#
# COMPACT_ATOMS: atom_id res chain seq x y z
N MET A 1 -42.87 -60.76 -47.15
CA MET A 1 -43.63 -59.53 -46.83
C MET A 1 -42.62 -58.39 -46.65
N ALA A 2 -43.00 -57.12 -46.56
CA ALA A 2 -42.01 -56.08 -46.21
C ALA A 2 -41.53 -56.31 -44.77
N ASP A 3 -40.21 -56.26 -44.54
CA ASP A 3 -39.65 -56.39 -43.19
C ASP A 3 -40.23 -55.31 -42.27
N ALA A 4 -40.69 -55.74 -41.09
CA ALA A 4 -41.11 -54.83 -40.03
C ALA A 4 -39.89 -54.51 -39.15
N PHE A 5 -39.79 -53.30 -38.62
CA PHE A 5 -38.67 -52.87 -37.79
C PHE A 5 -39.13 -52.46 -36.38
N THR A 6 -38.25 -52.54 -35.39
CA THR A 6 -38.50 -51.96 -34.06
C THR A 6 -38.46 -50.43 -34.13
N THR A 7 -39.16 -49.75 -33.23
CA THR A 7 -39.43 -48.31 -33.35
C THR A 7 -38.23 -47.41 -33.03
N ASN A 8 -37.32 -47.85 -32.14
CA ASN A 8 -36.25 -46.97 -31.63
C ASN A 8 -34.87 -47.23 -32.26
N PHE A 9 -34.53 -48.49 -32.54
CA PHE A 9 -33.23 -48.91 -33.06
C PHE A 9 -33.32 -49.62 -34.43
N ASN A 10 -34.51 -49.69 -35.04
CA ASN A 10 -34.75 -50.29 -36.35
C ASN A 10 -34.20 -51.73 -36.48
N PHE A 11 -34.33 -52.55 -35.43
CA PHE A 11 -33.99 -53.97 -35.56
C PHE A 11 -35.01 -54.66 -36.47
N THR A 12 -34.53 -55.42 -37.45
CA THR A 12 -35.37 -56.24 -38.32
C THR A 12 -36.15 -57.25 -37.48
N LYS A 13 -37.47 -57.22 -37.61
CA LYS A 13 -38.36 -58.20 -37.00
C LYS A 13 -38.53 -59.39 -37.95
N PRO A 14 -38.43 -60.64 -37.47
CA PRO A 14 -38.70 -61.79 -38.31
C PRO A 14 -40.13 -61.79 -38.89
N GLU A 15 -40.26 -62.34 -40.10
CA GLU A 15 -41.56 -62.44 -40.77
C GLU A 15 -42.53 -63.34 -39.97
N GLN A 16 -43.78 -62.86 -39.83
CA GLN A 16 -44.84 -63.58 -39.13
C GLN A 16 -45.41 -64.68 -40.06
N GLY A 17 -45.48 -65.93 -39.58
CA GLY A 17 -46.26 -66.99 -40.22
C GLY A 17 -45.51 -68.13 -40.90
N PHE A 18 -44.17 -68.17 -40.89
CA PHE A 18 -43.40 -69.28 -41.46
C PHE A 18 -43.20 -70.48 -40.52
N SER A 19 -43.64 -70.40 -39.26
CA SER A 19 -43.48 -71.47 -38.28
C SER A 19 -44.81 -71.84 -37.62
N ILE A 20 -45.11 -73.15 -37.56
CA ILE A 20 -46.34 -73.72 -36.99
C ILE A 20 -46.47 -73.49 -35.48
N ASP A 21 -45.36 -73.14 -34.84
CA ASP A 21 -45.15 -72.97 -33.41
C ASP A 21 -45.10 -71.49 -32.97
N THR A 22 -45.52 -70.56 -33.83
CA THR A 22 -45.75 -69.13 -33.48
C THR A 22 -44.48 -68.35 -33.11
N TRP A 23 -43.27 -68.82 -33.47
CA TRP A 23 -42.03 -68.17 -33.06
C TRP A 23 -41.86 -66.78 -33.64
N GLY A 24 -42.32 -66.53 -34.88
CA GLY A 24 -42.31 -65.18 -35.47
C GLY A 24 -43.02 -64.15 -34.58
N GLY A 25 -44.11 -64.54 -33.92
CA GLY A 25 -44.80 -63.74 -32.91
C GLY A 25 -43.92 -63.39 -31.70
N LYS A 26 -43.37 -64.42 -31.06
CA LYS A 26 -42.54 -64.30 -29.86
C LYS A 26 -41.24 -63.54 -30.13
N LEU A 27 -40.60 -63.82 -31.26
CA LEU A 27 -39.37 -63.15 -31.66
C LEU A 27 -39.61 -61.67 -31.94
N ASN A 28 -40.73 -61.30 -32.59
CA ASN A 28 -41.09 -59.89 -32.77
C ASN A 28 -41.33 -59.18 -31.43
N GLY A 29 -42.04 -59.84 -30.50
CA GLY A 29 -42.22 -59.32 -29.14
C GLY A 29 -40.90 -59.14 -28.39
N ASN A 30 -39.97 -60.09 -28.51
CA ASN A 30 -38.65 -59.99 -27.92
C ASN A 30 -37.81 -58.85 -28.53
N SER A 31 -37.90 -58.64 -29.86
CA SER A 31 -37.24 -57.51 -30.52
C SER A 31 -37.77 -56.17 -30.01
N ASP A 32 -39.08 -56.03 -29.82
CA ASP A 32 -39.70 -54.83 -29.25
C ASP A 32 -39.32 -54.61 -27.77
N LEU A 33 -39.22 -55.68 -26.99
CA LEU A 33 -38.73 -55.63 -25.62
C LEU A 33 -37.26 -55.20 -25.57
N LEU A 34 -36.41 -55.77 -26.42
CA LEU A 34 -34.99 -55.42 -26.49
C LEU A 34 -34.80 -53.94 -26.88
N ASP A 35 -35.55 -53.48 -27.87
CA ASP A 35 -35.58 -52.09 -28.33
C ASP A 35 -35.99 -51.11 -27.21
N THR A 36 -37.04 -51.48 -26.47
CA THR A 36 -37.53 -50.72 -25.31
C THR A 36 -36.49 -50.67 -24.18
N VAL A 37 -35.88 -51.81 -23.86
CA VAL A 37 -34.86 -51.91 -22.81
C VAL A 37 -33.61 -51.12 -23.19
N LEU A 38 -33.12 -51.24 -24.42
CA LEU A 38 -31.95 -50.49 -24.89
C LEU A 38 -32.17 -48.97 -24.82
N ARG A 39 -33.38 -48.49 -25.08
CA ARG A 39 -33.71 -47.06 -24.95
C ARG A 39 -33.70 -46.62 -23.49
N ALA A 40 -34.09 -47.49 -22.57
CA ALA A 40 -34.09 -47.20 -21.15
C ALA A 40 -32.68 -47.17 -20.53
N ILE A 41 -31.70 -47.87 -21.12
CA ILE A 41 -30.32 -47.91 -20.61
C ILE A 41 -29.62 -46.56 -20.79
N VAL A 42 -29.78 -45.93 -21.96
CA VAL A 42 -29.24 -44.60 -22.23
C VAL A 42 -30.36 -43.70 -22.78
N PRO A 43 -30.96 -42.85 -21.93
CA PRO A 43 -32.04 -41.99 -22.38
C PRO A 43 -31.53 -40.97 -23.39
N THR A 44 -32.36 -40.66 -24.38
CA THR A 44 -32.11 -39.56 -25.32
C THR A 44 -31.88 -38.25 -24.57
N GLY A 45 -30.87 -37.48 -24.98
CA GLY A 45 -30.43 -36.28 -24.28
C GLY A 45 -29.36 -36.53 -23.20
N ALA A 46 -29.04 -37.79 -22.86
CA ALA A 46 -27.93 -38.10 -21.97
C ALA A 46 -26.60 -37.68 -22.59
N VAL A 47 -25.75 -37.03 -21.79
CA VAL A 47 -24.43 -36.52 -22.18
C VAL A 47 -23.34 -37.36 -21.53
N PHE A 48 -22.32 -37.75 -22.30
CA PHE A 48 -21.19 -38.55 -21.82
C PHE A 48 -19.85 -37.90 -22.19
N PRO A 49 -18.85 -37.96 -21.29
CA PRO A 49 -17.47 -37.81 -21.70
C PRO A 49 -17.07 -39.00 -22.58
N TYR A 50 -16.39 -38.73 -23.68
CA TYR A 50 -16.05 -39.71 -24.71
C TYR A 50 -14.64 -39.45 -25.25
N ALA A 51 -13.78 -40.46 -25.14
CA ALA A 51 -12.37 -40.35 -25.52
C ALA A 51 -12.13 -40.43 -27.05
N GLY A 52 -13.12 -40.84 -27.83
CA GLY A 52 -12.99 -40.93 -29.29
C GLY A 52 -13.15 -39.57 -29.98
N ALA A 53 -12.47 -39.40 -31.11
CA ALA A 53 -12.46 -38.14 -31.86
C ALA A 53 -13.78 -37.82 -32.58
N SER A 54 -14.53 -38.85 -33.01
CA SER A 54 -15.80 -38.72 -33.73
C SER A 54 -16.94 -39.36 -32.95
N ALA A 55 -18.14 -38.76 -33.02
CA ALA A 55 -19.31 -39.33 -32.37
C ALA A 55 -19.64 -40.72 -32.98
N PRO A 56 -19.87 -41.74 -32.15
CA PRO A 56 -20.35 -43.03 -32.63
C PRO A 56 -21.79 -42.91 -33.15
N SER A 57 -22.25 -43.92 -33.89
CA SER A 57 -23.65 -44.02 -34.32
C SER A 57 -24.60 -43.83 -33.14
N MET A 58 -25.73 -43.14 -33.37
CA MET A 58 -26.75 -42.82 -32.36
C MET A 58 -26.35 -41.70 -31.37
N PHE A 59 -25.23 -41.03 -31.60
CA PHE A 59 -24.76 -39.89 -30.82
C PHE A 59 -24.34 -38.72 -31.72
N LEU A 60 -24.35 -37.51 -31.14
CA LEU A 60 -23.79 -36.30 -31.74
C LEU A 60 -22.72 -35.72 -30.81
N LEU A 61 -21.74 -35.00 -31.37
CA LEU A 61 -20.81 -34.20 -30.57
C LEU A 61 -21.54 -32.99 -29.99
N CYS A 62 -21.26 -32.65 -28.73
CA CYS A 62 -21.73 -31.43 -28.08
C CYS A 62 -20.85 -30.24 -28.48
N ASN A 63 -20.97 -29.79 -29.74
CA ASN A 63 -20.15 -28.74 -30.35
C ASN A 63 -20.94 -27.48 -30.76
N GLY A 64 -22.19 -27.34 -30.31
CA GLY A 64 -23.05 -26.20 -30.66
C GLY A 64 -23.69 -26.25 -32.04
N ALA A 65 -23.52 -27.33 -32.81
CA ALA A 65 -24.05 -27.42 -34.18
C ALA A 65 -25.58 -27.38 -34.23
N ALA A 66 -26.12 -26.73 -35.27
CA ALA A 66 -27.54 -26.82 -35.61
C ALA A 66 -27.83 -28.15 -36.32
N VAL A 67 -28.84 -28.89 -35.83
CA VAL A 67 -29.24 -30.20 -36.36
C VAL A 67 -30.74 -30.26 -36.63
N SER A 68 -31.16 -31.15 -37.53
CA SER A 68 -32.54 -31.25 -38.00
C SER A 68 -33.52 -31.70 -36.90
N ARG A 69 -34.62 -30.96 -36.74
CA ARG A 69 -35.74 -31.33 -35.84
C ARG A 69 -36.45 -32.60 -36.30
N THR A 70 -36.49 -32.89 -37.61
CA THR A 70 -37.17 -34.08 -38.14
C THR A 70 -36.30 -35.33 -37.99
N THR A 71 -35.00 -35.21 -38.26
CA THR A 71 -34.05 -36.32 -38.12
C THR A 71 -33.84 -36.70 -36.65
N TYR A 72 -33.76 -35.70 -35.76
CA TYR A 72 -33.51 -35.88 -34.33
C TYR A 72 -34.70 -35.45 -33.48
N ALA A 73 -35.90 -35.89 -33.87
CA ALA A 73 -37.15 -35.49 -33.21
C ALA A 73 -37.20 -35.88 -31.72
N ALA A 74 -36.67 -37.04 -31.36
CA ALA A 74 -36.60 -37.49 -29.97
C ALA A 74 -35.71 -36.57 -29.14
N LEU A 75 -34.53 -36.20 -29.65
CA LEU A 75 -33.64 -35.26 -28.97
C LEU A 75 -34.25 -33.86 -28.86
N TYR A 76 -34.89 -33.37 -29.93
CA TYR A 76 -35.57 -32.08 -29.91
C TYR A 76 -36.69 -32.04 -28.86
N ALA A 77 -37.44 -33.13 -28.69
CA ALA A 77 -38.47 -33.22 -27.66
C ALA A 77 -37.90 -33.11 -26.23
N VAL A 78 -36.64 -33.48 -26.01
CA VAL A 78 -35.98 -33.43 -24.70
C VAL A 78 -35.34 -32.07 -24.43
N ILE A 79 -34.55 -31.54 -25.37
CA ILE A 79 -33.73 -30.33 -25.12
C ILE A 79 -34.31 -29.05 -25.74
N GLY A 80 -35.27 -29.18 -26.66
CA GLY A 80 -35.88 -28.07 -27.38
C GLY A 80 -34.84 -27.15 -28.02
N THR A 81 -34.98 -25.85 -27.78
CA THR A 81 -34.08 -24.80 -28.25
C THR A 81 -33.21 -24.21 -27.12
N GLY A 82 -33.10 -24.90 -25.97
CA GLY A 82 -32.39 -24.39 -24.79
C GLY A 82 -30.91 -24.10 -25.02
N PHE A 83 -30.32 -24.70 -26.05
CA PHE A 83 -28.91 -24.49 -26.46
C PHE A 83 -28.77 -23.69 -27.75
N GLY A 84 -29.88 -23.14 -28.27
CA GLY A 84 -29.93 -22.39 -29.52
C GLY A 84 -31.11 -22.83 -30.40
N ALA A 85 -31.73 -21.85 -31.06
CA ALA A 85 -32.92 -22.06 -31.87
C ALA A 85 -32.66 -22.64 -33.27
N GLY A 86 -31.39 -22.86 -33.63
CA GLY A 86 -30.98 -23.17 -35.00
C GLY A 86 -31.34 -22.03 -35.95
N ASP A 87 -31.97 -22.38 -37.05
CA ASP A 87 -32.61 -21.49 -38.02
C ASP A 87 -33.99 -20.96 -37.57
N GLY A 88 -34.42 -21.30 -36.36
CA GLY A 88 -35.72 -20.93 -35.79
C GLY A 88 -36.89 -21.80 -36.25
N THR A 89 -36.74 -22.65 -37.28
CA THR A 89 -37.85 -23.37 -37.91
C THR A 89 -37.61 -24.86 -38.04
N THR A 90 -36.55 -25.29 -38.74
CA THR A 90 -36.30 -26.69 -39.08
C THR A 90 -35.16 -27.32 -38.28
N THR A 91 -34.37 -26.51 -37.59
CA THR A 91 -33.22 -26.97 -36.80
C THR A 91 -33.26 -26.50 -35.35
N PHE A 92 -32.41 -27.10 -34.53
CA PHE A 92 -32.13 -26.70 -33.14
C PHE A 92 -30.66 -26.99 -32.84
N ASN A 93 -30.07 -26.32 -31.85
CA ASN A 93 -28.66 -26.54 -31.53
C ASN A 93 -28.50 -27.64 -30.48
N VAL A 94 -27.48 -28.49 -30.67
CA VAL A 94 -26.93 -29.30 -29.58
C VAL A 94 -26.13 -28.43 -28.61
N PRO A 95 -25.89 -28.84 -27.36
CA PRO A 95 -25.03 -28.11 -26.44
C PRO A 95 -23.64 -27.83 -27.03
N ASP A 96 -23.03 -26.69 -26.70
CA ASP A 96 -21.60 -26.46 -26.90
C ASP A 96 -20.86 -26.65 -25.58
N LEU A 97 -20.27 -27.83 -25.40
CA LEU A 97 -19.57 -28.21 -24.16
C LEU A 97 -18.05 -28.21 -24.31
N ARG A 98 -17.54 -27.65 -25.41
CA ARG A 98 -16.10 -27.52 -25.63
C ARG A 98 -15.52 -26.56 -24.59
N ALA A 99 -14.48 -27.00 -23.90
CA ALA A 99 -13.85 -26.27 -22.80
C ALA A 99 -14.82 -25.87 -21.66
N GLN A 100 -15.90 -26.64 -21.45
CA GLN A 100 -16.83 -26.43 -20.33
C GLN A 100 -16.67 -27.50 -19.25
N PHE A 101 -16.84 -27.11 -17.99
CA PHE A 101 -17.08 -28.05 -16.90
C PHE A 101 -18.57 -28.19 -16.65
N LEU A 102 -19.04 -29.43 -16.53
CA LEU A 102 -20.43 -29.71 -16.18
C LEU A 102 -20.64 -29.56 -14.67
N ARG A 103 -21.68 -28.81 -14.32
CA ARG A 103 -22.17 -28.62 -12.96
C ARG A 103 -23.62 -29.08 -12.89
N GLY A 104 -23.97 -29.79 -11.82
CA GLY A 104 -25.37 -30.10 -11.54
C GLY A 104 -26.19 -28.83 -11.32
N LEU A 105 -27.38 -28.76 -11.91
CA LEU A 105 -28.30 -27.64 -11.69
C LEU A 105 -28.64 -27.54 -10.19
N ASP A 106 -28.68 -26.31 -9.65
CA ASP A 106 -28.99 -26.09 -8.24
C ASP A 106 -30.34 -26.68 -7.83
N ALA A 107 -31.36 -26.49 -8.68
CA ALA A 107 -32.70 -27.07 -8.53
C ALA A 107 -33.29 -26.94 -7.11
N GLY A 108 -33.02 -25.82 -6.43
CA GLY A 108 -33.54 -25.53 -5.09
C GLY A 108 -32.60 -25.92 -3.94
N LYS A 109 -31.36 -26.34 -4.22
CA LYS A 109 -30.34 -26.58 -3.19
C LYS A 109 -29.88 -25.28 -2.50
N GLY A 110 -30.00 -24.13 -3.17
CA GLY A 110 -29.68 -22.82 -2.61
C GLY A 110 -28.20 -22.43 -2.67
N VAL A 111 -27.37 -23.19 -3.40
CA VAL A 111 -25.94 -22.90 -3.59
C VAL A 111 -25.70 -22.02 -4.82
N ASP A 112 -26.47 -22.22 -5.89
CA ASP A 112 -26.39 -21.51 -7.15
C ASP A 112 -27.80 -21.07 -7.57
N THR A 113 -28.38 -20.21 -6.73
CA THR A 113 -29.79 -19.80 -6.82
C THR A 113 -30.08 -19.02 -8.10
N GLY A 114 -31.22 -19.28 -8.74
CA GLY A 114 -31.64 -18.61 -9.98
C GLY A 114 -30.98 -19.17 -11.24
N ARG A 115 -30.17 -20.22 -11.12
CA ARG A 115 -29.55 -20.90 -12.25
C ARG A 115 -30.60 -21.60 -13.12
N VAL A 116 -30.50 -21.42 -14.44
CA VAL A 116 -31.38 -22.06 -15.42
C VAL A 116 -30.62 -23.16 -16.16
N LEU A 117 -31.30 -24.29 -16.42
CA LEU A 117 -30.72 -25.41 -17.16
C LEU A 117 -30.22 -24.96 -18.54
N GLY A 118 -29.02 -25.40 -18.92
CA GLY A 118 -28.41 -25.08 -20.21
C GLY A 118 -27.67 -23.75 -20.29
N THR A 119 -27.67 -22.94 -19.22
CA THR A 119 -26.92 -21.68 -19.19
C THR A 119 -25.43 -21.89 -18.87
N THR A 120 -24.56 -20.99 -19.35
CA THR A 120 -23.10 -20.96 -19.07
C THR A 120 -22.75 -20.00 -17.92
N GLN A 121 -21.74 -20.33 -17.12
CA GLN A 121 -21.25 -19.51 -16.00
C GLN A 121 -19.78 -19.25 -16.26
N ALA A 122 -19.36 -18.00 -16.15
CA ALA A 122 -17.94 -17.67 -16.20
C ALA A 122 -17.21 -18.21 -14.97
N ASP A 123 -15.91 -18.39 -15.06
CA ASP A 123 -15.10 -18.77 -13.91
C ASP A 123 -15.10 -17.66 -12.86
N SER A 124 -14.91 -18.07 -11.60
CA SER A 124 -14.89 -17.15 -10.48
C SER A 124 -13.98 -17.69 -9.39
N ILE A 125 -13.21 -16.78 -8.78
CA ILE A 125 -12.40 -17.08 -7.61
C ILE A 125 -13.20 -16.68 -6.38
N ARG A 126 -13.30 -17.58 -5.41
CA ARG A 126 -13.95 -17.28 -4.13
C ARG A 126 -13.26 -16.07 -3.48
N ALA A 127 -14.08 -15.17 -2.93
CA ALA A 127 -13.58 -14.01 -2.19
C ALA A 127 -12.57 -14.45 -1.10
N HIS A 128 -11.41 -13.78 -1.07
CA HIS A 128 -10.33 -14.03 -0.14
C HIS A 128 -9.51 -12.76 0.06
N SER A 129 -8.63 -12.77 1.07
CA SER A 129 -7.76 -11.65 1.42
C SER A 129 -6.31 -12.11 1.56
N HIS A 130 -5.37 -11.16 1.39
CA HIS A 130 -3.95 -11.36 1.63
C HIS A 130 -3.47 -10.42 2.72
N THR A 131 -2.51 -10.86 3.52
CA THR A 131 -1.79 -10.00 4.45
C THR A 131 -0.57 -9.41 3.75
N GLY A 132 -0.46 -8.08 3.74
CA GLY A 132 0.73 -7.37 3.27
C GLY A 132 1.54 -6.85 4.45
N THR A 133 2.87 -6.95 4.37
CA THR A 133 3.79 -6.38 5.37
C THR A 133 4.80 -5.49 4.68
N THR A 134 5.06 -4.31 5.24
CA THR A 134 6.14 -3.41 4.82
C THR A 134 7.35 -3.57 5.74
N VAL A 135 8.55 -3.45 5.19
CA VAL A 135 9.78 -3.36 5.98
C VAL A 135 10.16 -1.90 6.23
N ALA A 136 11.00 -1.64 7.23
CA ALA A 136 11.45 -0.29 7.55
C ALA A 136 12.14 0.37 6.34
N GLY A 137 11.68 1.55 5.93
CA GLY A 137 12.17 2.30 4.76
C GLY A 137 13.53 2.98 4.93
N GLY A 138 14.27 2.65 5.99
CA GLY A 138 15.55 3.28 6.34
C GLY A 138 15.42 4.52 7.23
N ALA A 139 16.55 4.99 7.75
CA ALA A 139 16.62 6.21 8.55
C ALA A 139 16.56 7.45 7.65
N HIS A 140 15.90 8.51 8.10
CA HIS A 140 15.91 9.82 7.45
C HIS A 140 16.27 10.92 8.44
N THR A 141 16.75 12.05 7.91
CA THR A 141 17.21 13.19 8.71
C THR A 141 16.21 14.34 8.64
N HIS A 142 15.99 15.00 9.78
CA HIS A 142 15.31 16.28 9.85
C HIS A 142 16.36 17.37 9.98
N THR A 143 16.17 18.48 9.28
CA THR A 143 16.95 19.69 9.53
C THR A 143 16.32 20.45 10.71
N GLY A 144 17.17 20.98 11.58
CA GLY A 144 16.77 21.87 12.67
C GLY A 144 17.60 23.15 12.63
N SER A 145 17.04 24.22 13.16
CA SER A 145 17.71 25.51 13.31
C SER A 145 17.54 26.07 14.72
N THR A 146 18.52 26.86 15.13
CA THR A 146 18.45 27.70 16.33
C THR A 146 18.30 29.16 15.91
N ASP A 147 17.61 29.95 16.73
CA ASP A 147 17.52 31.40 16.52
C ASP A 147 18.80 32.12 16.98
N ALA A 148 19.05 33.30 16.40
CA ALA A 148 20.08 34.22 16.88
C ALA A 148 19.53 34.98 18.10
N GLN A 149 20.17 34.85 19.26
CA GLN A 149 19.73 35.46 20.51
C GLN A 149 20.74 36.47 21.06
N GLY A 150 20.23 37.68 21.37
CA GLY A 150 20.70 38.61 22.40
C GLY A 150 22.02 39.37 22.19
N SER A 151 21.95 40.71 22.22
CA SER A 151 23.10 41.55 22.61
C SER A 151 23.15 41.65 24.14
N HIS A 152 24.32 41.42 24.75
CA HIS A 152 24.51 41.62 26.18
C HIS A 152 25.42 42.80 26.44
N THR A 153 25.16 43.52 27.54
CA THR A 153 25.97 44.65 27.98
C THR A 153 26.35 44.46 29.44
N HIS A 154 27.51 45.00 29.81
CA HIS A 154 27.93 45.12 31.19
C HIS A 154 27.86 46.59 31.59
N SER A 155 27.39 46.86 32.80
CA SER A 155 27.41 48.21 33.37
C SER A 155 28.25 48.20 34.64
N VAL A 156 29.13 49.19 34.75
CA VAL A 156 29.85 49.49 36.00
C VAL A 156 29.27 50.78 36.57
N ALA A 157 28.77 50.70 37.81
CA ALA A 157 28.27 51.86 38.54
C ALA A 157 29.39 52.40 39.42
N ALA A 158 30.21 53.32 38.90
CA ALA A 158 31.11 54.08 39.76
C ALA A 158 31.28 55.51 39.26
N ASN A 159 30.86 56.47 40.09
CA ASN A 159 31.29 57.86 40.02
C ASN A 159 32.79 57.87 40.31
N GLY A 160 33.63 57.92 39.28
CA GLY A 160 35.09 58.01 39.47
C GLY A 160 35.41 59.26 40.29
N ALA A 161 36.08 59.09 41.42
CA ALA A 161 36.57 60.19 42.25
C ALA A 161 38.09 60.15 42.33
N THR A 162 38.71 61.32 42.26
CA THR A 162 40.12 61.54 42.59
C THR A 162 40.21 62.08 44.02
N ASP A 163 41.29 61.81 44.74
CA ASP A 163 41.52 62.38 46.07
C ASP A 163 42.12 63.80 46.01
N ALA A 164 42.15 64.50 47.17
CA ALA A 164 42.63 65.87 47.28
C ALA A 164 44.07 65.90 47.82
N GLN A 165 45.02 66.38 47.01
CA GLN A 165 46.46 66.43 47.29
C GLN A 165 47.06 67.74 46.74
N GLY A 166 48.26 68.15 47.20
CA GLY A 166 49.01 69.30 46.64
C GLY A 166 49.50 70.37 47.63
N ASN A 167 49.26 70.22 48.94
CA ASN A 167 49.77 71.21 49.91
C ASN A 167 51.28 71.06 50.12
N HIS A 168 52.05 72.15 49.99
CA HIS A 168 53.50 72.15 50.18
C HIS A 168 53.99 73.50 50.76
N ALA A 169 55.19 73.51 51.34
CA ALA A 169 55.85 74.67 51.94
C ALA A 169 57.36 74.68 51.62
N HIS A 170 58.01 75.84 51.80
CA HIS A 170 59.45 76.03 51.59
C HIS A 170 60.14 76.56 52.86
N GLY A 171 61.40 76.19 53.05
CA GLY A 171 62.28 76.74 54.09
C GLY A 171 63.46 77.51 53.48
N LEU A 172 63.96 78.51 54.20
CA LEU A 172 65.18 79.25 53.85
C LEU A 172 66.28 78.88 54.85
N ALA A 173 67.45 78.44 54.37
CA ALA A 173 68.59 78.11 55.22
C ALA A 173 69.49 79.35 55.43
N HIS A 174 69.82 79.66 56.68
CA HIS A 174 70.78 80.71 57.06
C HIS A 174 72.06 80.06 57.59
N ALA A 175 73.23 80.38 57.02
CA ALA A 175 74.53 79.90 57.51
C ALA A 175 75.28 81.05 58.20
N PRO A 176 75.64 80.93 59.49
CA PRO A 176 76.38 81.99 60.19
C PRO A 176 77.84 82.04 59.70
N ALA A 177 78.34 83.24 59.43
CA ALA A 177 79.74 83.46 59.04
C ALA A 177 80.70 83.32 60.25
N PRO A 178 81.94 82.84 60.07
CA PRO A 178 82.85 82.59 61.20
C PRO A 178 83.37 83.90 61.80
N GLY A 179 83.14 84.10 63.11
CA GLY A 179 83.84 85.11 63.92
C GLY A 179 83.08 86.37 64.31
N GLY A 180 81.76 86.43 64.17
CA GLY A 180 80.96 87.59 64.60
C GLY A 180 79.62 87.20 65.21
N VAL A 181 79.52 87.38 66.54
CA VAL A 181 78.33 87.63 67.38
C VAL A 181 76.98 87.17 66.82
N GLU A 182 76.40 86.11 67.42
CA GLU A 182 74.99 85.73 67.28
C GLU A 182 74.09 86.96 67.51
N PRO A 183 73.28 87.40 66.53
CA PRO A 183 72.23 88.37 66.81
C PRO A 183 71.15 87.65 67.63
N TRP A 184 71.25 87.87 68.93
CA TRP A 184 70.20 87.68 69.91
C TRP A 184 68.82 87.98 69.30
N ASN A 185 67.92 87.01 69.47
CA ASN A 185 66.50 87.01 69.12
C ASN A 185 65.86 88.41 69.31
N ALA A 186 65.79 89.21 68.24
CA ALA A 186 65.10 90.48 68.26
C ALA A 186 63.60 90.20 68.07
N GLY A 187 62.89 90.17 69.19
CA GLY A 187 61.45 90.39 69.17
C GLY A 187 61.12 91.68 68.41
N ALA A 188 60.13 91.56 67.53
CA ALA A 188 59.40 92.60 66.82
C ALA A 188 59.81 94.07 67.07
N GLY A 189 60.18 94.77 65.99
CA GLY A 189 59.98 96.22 65.92
C GLY A 189 61.20 97.08 65.57
N GLY A 190 62.08 96.64 64.67
CA GLY A 190 63.08 97.52 64.07
C GLY A 190 63.34 97.14 62.62
N ASP A 191 62.93 98.00 61.68
CA ASP A 191 63.19 97.86 60.25
C ASP A 191 64.69 97.95 59.97
N TRP A 192 65.33 96.80 59.93
CA TRP A 192 66.64 96.62 59.32
C TRP A 192 66.46 95.92 57.98
N HIS A 193 66.48 96.70 56.91
CA HIS A 193 66.56 96.16 55.55
C HIS A 193 67.94 95.56 55.31
N VAL A 194 68.07 94.26 55.57
CA VAL A 194 69.14 93.45 54.99
C VAL A 194 68.62 92.94 53.65
N ASN A 195 69.10 93.49 52.55
CA ASN A 195 68.76 93.01 51.20
C ASN A 195 69.36 91.61 51.00
N TYR A 196 68.60 90.57 51.36
CA TYR A 196 68.92 89.19 51.04
C TYR A 196 68.20 88.78 49.75
N ALA A 197 68.95 88.58 48.68
CA ALA A 197 68.46 87.93 47.46
C ALA A 197 68.81 86.44 47.53
N GLY A 198 67.84 85.62 47.91
CA GLY A 198 67.93 84.15 47.87
C GLY A 198 66.77 83.56 47.07
N ALA A 199 67.06 82.64 46.15
CA ALA A 199 66.02 81.90 45.43
C ALA A 199 65.50 80.74 46.31
N THR A 200 64.18 80.50 46.29
CA THR A 200 63.58 79.29 46.89
C THR A 200 63.87 78.07 46.01
N GLU A 201 64.03 76.90 46.62
CA GLU A 201 64.15 75.64 45.87
C GLU A 201 62.84 75.30 45.15
N TYR A 202 62.93 74.50 44.07
CA TYR A 202 61.76 73.96 43.37
C TYR A 202 60.95 73.04 44.30
N ALA A 203 59.67 73.30 44.49
CA ALA A 203 58.71 72.35 45.08
C ALA A 203 57.41 72.31 44.26
N GLY A 204 56.65 71.21 44.38
CA GLY A 204 55.32 71.09 43.78
C GLY A 204 55.10 69.95 42.76
N ASN A 205 56.01 68.98 42.63
CA ASN A 205 55.68 67.78 41.84
C ASN A 205 54.67 66.91 42.60
N HIS A 206 53.51 66.64 42.01
CA HIS A 206 52.49 65.73 42.58
C HIS A 206 51.80 64.91 41.48
N ALA A 207 51.18 63.79 41.87
CA ALA A 207 50.46 62.87 41.00
C ALA A 207 49.15 62.42 41.67
N HIS A 208 48.10 62.18 40.87
CA HIS A 208 46.83 61.65 41.36
C HIS A 208 46.70 60.15 41.14
N ASN A 209 46.00 59.49 42.05
CA ASN A 209 45.55 58.13 41.96
C ASN A 209 44.04 58.10 41.66
N VAL A 210 43.66 57.34 40.62
CA VAL A 210 42.26 57.07 40.27
C VAL A 210 41.93 55.65 40.70
N SER A 211 40.97 55.49 41.61
CA SER A 211 40.49 54.18 42.02
C SER A 211 39.07 53.96 41.51
N VAL A 212 38.84 52.84 40.81
CA VAL A 212 37.52 52.36 40.43
C VAL A 212 37.27 51.07 41.22
N THR A 213 36.30 51.10 42.15
CA THR A 213 35.90 49.90 42.90
C THR A 213 34.47 49.53 42.52
N GLY A 214 34.30 48.37 41.88
CA GLY A 214 32.99 47.81 41.56
C GLY A 214 33.10 46.34 41.13
N VAL A 215 32.16 45.50 41.56
CA VAL A 215 32.01 44.11 41.11
C VAL A 215 31.24 44.09 39.78
N ALA A 216 31.80 43.44 38.76
CA ALA A 216 31.09 43.19 37.51
C ALA A 216 29.92 42.24 37.78
N TYR A 217 28.69 42.66 37.49
CA TYR A 217 27.55 41.74 37.50
C TYR A 217 27.67 40.78 36.30
N ALA A 218 27.50 39.48 36.55
CA ALA A 218 27.57 38.45 35.52
C ALA A 218 26.53 38.73 34.41
N ALA A 219 26.94 38.60 33.14
CA ALA A 219 25.99 38.66 32.04
C ALA A 219 24.93 37.57 32.24
N GLY A 220 23.66 37.96 32.23
CA GLY A 220 22.54 37.06 32.52
C GLY A 220 22.51 35.84 31.59
N ALA A 221 22.02 34.71 32.11
CA ALA A 221 21.84 33.50 31.32
C ALA A 221 20.90 33.74 30.13
N HIS A 222 21.19 33.15 28.98
CA HIS A 222 20.29 33.14 27.83
C HIS A 222 20.04 31.71 27.33
N THR A 223 18.95 31.54 26.60
CA THR A 223 18.48 30.27 26.05
C THR A 223 18.23 30.41 24.55
N HIS A 224 18.42 29.32 23.79
CA HIS A 224 18.04 29.26 22.37
C HIS A 224 16.73 28.53 22.18
N ASN A 225 15.92 29.01 21.27
CA ASN A 225 14.79 28.23 20.78
C ASN A 225 15.30 27.27 19.70
N VAL A 226 14.99 25.98 19.85
CA VAL A 226 15.30 24.95 18.84
C VAL A 226 14.04 24.67 18.03
N THR A 227 14.12 24.89 16.72
CA THR A 227 13.06 24.49 15.79
C THR A 227 13.52 23.27 15.01
N ILE A 228 12.77 22.18 15.07
CA ILE A 228 12.99 20.98 14.24
C ILE A 228 11.89 20.96 13.19
N ASN A 229 12.26 20.87 11.92
CA ASN A 229 11.29 20.75 10.84
C ASN A 229 10.74 19.32 10.86
N THR A 230 9.58 19.10 11.48
CA THR A 230 8.90 17.81 11.50
C THR A 230 8.56 17.46 10.07
N GLY A 231 9.26 16.46 9.51
CA GLY A 231 8.93 15.92 8.20
C GLY A 231 7.50 15.42 8.29
N GLY A 232 6.58 16.19 7.70
CA GLY A 232 5.16 16.00 7.89
C GLY A 232 4.67 14.64 7.40
N ASP A 233 3.36 14.42 7.53
CA ASP A 233 2.73 13.19 7.09
C ASP A 233 3.04 12.90 5.61
N HIS A 234 3.44 11.67 5.30
CA HIS A 234 3.69 11.20 3.95
C HIS A 234 2.98 9.87 3.68
N THR A 235 2.80 9.56 2.41
CA THR A 235 2.04 8.39 1.95
C THR A 235 2.90 7.48 1.08
N HIS A 236 2.69 6.16 1.20
CA HIS A 236 3.25 5.18 0.27
C HIS A 236 2.17 4.64 -0.66
N THR A 237 2.51 4.50 -1.93
CA THR A 237 1.67 3.80 -2.90
C THR A 237 2.03 2.32 -2.90
N PHE A 238 1.03 1.46 -2.68
CA PHE A 238 1.17 0.01 -2.78
C PHE A 238 0.40 -0.49 -4.01
N THR A 239 1.06 -1.29 -4.83
CA THR A 239 0.46 -1.89 -6.03
C THR A 239 0.80 -3.38 -6.09
N THR A 240 -0.20 -4.22 -6.31
CA THR A 240 -0.02 -5.64 -6.64
C THR A 240 -0.33 -5.88 -8.11
N ALA A 241 0.55 -6.57 -8.81
CA ALA A 241 0.28 -7.01 -10.17
C ALA A 241 -0.72 -8.18 -10.20
N ASN A 242 -1.41 -8.34 -11.33
CA ASN A 242 -2.25 -9.51 -11.58
C ASN A 242 -1.40 -10.78 -11.58
N THR A 243 -1.85 -11.83 -10.89
CA THR A 243 -1.20 -13.14 -10.86
C THR A 243 -2.18 -14.22 -11.26
N GLY A 244 -1.81 -15.06 -12.22
CA GLY A 244 -2.65 -16.18 -12.71
C GLY A 244 -2.75 -16.23 -14.24
N GLY A 245 -3.46 -17.23 -14.74
CA GLY A 245 -3.86 -17.33 -16.15
C GLY A 245 -5.19 -16.63 -16.42
N ALA A 246 -5.68 -16.72 -17.66
CA ALA A 246 -6.94 -16.11 -18.08
C ALA A 246 -8.21 -16.84 -17.57
N GLU A 247 -8.07 -18.01 -16.93
CA GLU A 247 -9.18 -18.85 -16.48
C GLU A 247 -8.76 -19.67 -15.26
N THR A 248 -9.63 -19.75 -14.26
CA THR A 248 -9.49 -20.64 -13.10
C THR A 248 -9.91 -22.06 -13.47
N ARG A 249 -8.98 -23.03 -13.42
CA ARG A 249 -9.25 -24.43 -13.79
C ARG A 249 -8.60 -25.43 -12.82
N PRO A 250 -9.29 -26.52 -12.45
CA PRO A 250 -8.64 -27.67 -11.83
C PRO A 250 -7.80 -28.44 -12.87
N THR A 251 -6.89 -29.31 -12.41
CA THR A 251 -6.23 -30.29 -13.29
C THR A 251 -7.29 -31.09 -14.05
N ASN A 252 -7.15 -31.19 -15.37
CA ASN A 252 -8.14 -31.82 -16.24
C ASN A 252 -7.49 -32.50 -17.44
N VAL A 253 -8.26 -33.38 -18.08
CA VAL A 253 -7.92 -34.05 -19.34
C VAL A 253 -9.05 -33.78 -20.33
N ALA A 254 -8.70 -33.37 -21.55
CA ALA A 254 -9.68 -33.06 -22.58
C ALA A 254 -10.22 -34.36 -23.23
N VAL A 255 -11.54 -34.50 -23.23
CA VAL A 255 -12.29 -35.52 -23.97
C VAL A 255 -13.48 -34.84 -24.66
N ASN A 256 -14.04 -35.48 -25.68
CA ASN A 256 -15.25 -34.98 -26.30
C ASN A 256 -16.44 -35.19 -25.38
N PHE A 257 -17.45 -34.34 -25.49
CA PHE A 257 -18.78 -34.65 -24.99
C PHE A 257 -19.66 -35.09 -26.15
N ILE A 258 -20.39 -36.19 -25.94
CA ILE A 258 -21.40 -36.68 -26.90
C ILE A 258 -22.78 -36.71 -26.24
N ILE A 259 -23.82 -36.51 -27.02
CA ILE A 259 -25.23 -36.56 -26.60
C ILE A 259 -25.97 -37.66 -27.36
N ARG A 260 -26.76 -38.46 -26.63
CA ARG A 260 -27.61 -39.51 -27.23
C ARG A 260 -28.76 -38.86 -28.02
N THR A 261 -28.92 -39.22 -29.29
CA THR A 261 -29.97 -38.67 -30.18
C THR A 261 -31.32 -39.35 -30.11
#